data_AF-W2S1N9-F1
#
_entry.id   AF-W2S1N9-F1
#
_cell.length_a   1.000
_cell.length_b   1.000
_cell.length_c   1.000
_cell.angle_alpha   90.00
_cell.angle_beta   90.00
_cell.angle_gamma   90.00
#
_symmetry.space_group_name_H-M   'P 1'
#
loop_
_entity.id
_entity.type
_entity.pdbx_description
1 polymer ?
#
loop_
_entity_poly.entity_id
_entity_poly.type
_entity_poly.pdbx_seq_one_letter_code
_entity_poly.pdbx_strand_id
1 'polypeptide(L)'
;MGIPRLTQDLAPYTETAILGQANHESEDAIVIDSIVVDGPSLAYHVYNALIRHRILEAGTGAARIPTYHEIGTAAEFLLAELTSHGVNIEAIYFDGALPVGKEETRLQRLERTRKQLEEYRSLHSTRPPQPASPQLDIDFHRALWLQKAVSARRSLPAAPPFMVPAVIETLSKSRWGTQVQVVPEEADVACARVARLSGSAILSNDSDMCIYELGEHGCVVLLQSLEKKRYKEQSAGSQIVGSCIRPRTIAARLKISSLLPLAFERALDVSASVGELVERARSSYTGSSQGAYEAFADEYRISEALQPSLNLQGLDPRTAEFVVRSLRSGKDTLQIYLPMLYEDITRDAAWSYGQQIRQLACSIWLAVSASPSGSKVVMEYARKGGRIGASAIAMQQGRDLSRLLSEVTSQMRLKSAAANEHAPMVLCWWTLAVHLVVQQKLNASKAISRVDLSSFFGLKGNALGQSWNDVHLHASAQAILYSTRILEQLLLFHKRSRDADNEPLDGLDQLVGLLGTMPPISELFVGIDELRALVSTQRNYAEGLVAPLFAMLREHEAKEAIQSKQHTRSVDDQEQDVSADGFRQPRKRIKRGLDAEQKTAFQHNMFHLLAEDGSGED
;
A
#
# COMPACT_ATOMS: atom_id res chain seq x y z
N MET A 1 -10.82 -4.28 -11.11
CA MET A 1 -10.34 -2.88 -11.12
C MET A 1 -10.84 -2.26 -12.42
N GLY A 2 -10.54 -1.00 -12.72
CA GLY A 2 -10.99 -0.33 -13.95
C GLY A 2 -12.47 0.04 -14.03
N ILE A 3 -12.99 0.15 -15.25
CA ILE A 3 -14.39 0.49 -15.54
C ILE A 3 -15.36 -0.52 -14.90
N PRO A 4 -16.29 -0.05 -14.05
CA PRO A 4 -17.28 -0.91 -13.39
C PRO A 4 -18.11 -1.73 -14.37
N ARG A 5 -18.34 -3.00 -14.04
CA ARG A 5 -19.16 -3.98 -14.79
C ARG A 5 -18.68 -4.34 -16.20
N LEU A 6 -17.68 -3.67 -16.77
CA LEU A 6 -17.23 -3.93 -18.13
C LEU A 6 -16.84 -5.41 -18.37
N THR A 7 -16.06 -6.04 -17.48
CA THR A 7 -15.73 -7.47 -17.61
C THR A 7 -16.96 -8.38 -17.53
N GLN A 8 -17.99 -8.01 -16.76
CA GLN A 8 -19.25 -8.76 -16.68
C GLN A 8 -20.03 -8.63 -18.00
N ASP A 9 -20.03 -7.44 -18.58
CA ASP A 9 -20.69 -7.18 -19.86
C ASP A 9 -20.01 -7.92 -21.03
N LEU A 10 -18.69 -8.11 -20.94
CA LEU A 10 -17.90 -8.82 -21.93
C LEU A 10 -17.89 -10.35 -21.73
N ALA A 11 -18.30 -10.84 -20.55
CA ALA A 11 -18.25 -12.27 -20.20
C ALA A 11 -18.92 -13.19 -21.23
N PRO A 12 -20.11 -12.87 -21.81
CA PRO A 12 -20.75 -13.71 -22.82
C PRO A 12 -19.95 -13.87 -24.12
N TYR A 13 -18.96 -13.01 -24.36
CA TYR A 13 -18.13 -13.00 -25.57
C TYR A 13 -16.72 -13.55 -25.34
N THR A 14 -16.41 -13.96 -24.10
CA THR A 14 -15.11 -14.56 -23.75
C THR A 14 -14.93 -15.92 -24.43
N GLU A 15 -13.67 -16.23 -24.72
CA GLU A 15 -13.27 -17.52 -25.28
C GLU A 15 -12.42 -18.28 -24.27
N THR A 16 -12.36 -19.60 -24.41
CA THR A 16 -11.46 -20.41 -23.56
C THR A 16 -10.06 -20.38 -24.14
N ALA A 17 -9.09 -20.00 -23.32
CA ALA A 17 -7.68 -20.10 -23.64
C ALA A 17 -7.02 -21.23 -22.84
N ILE A 18 -6.14 -21.97 -23.51
CA ILE A 18 -5.18 -22.90 -22.91
C ILE A 18 -3.84 -22.16 -22.82
N LEU A 19 -3.27 -22.09 -21.63
CA LEU A 19 -1.98 -21.45 -21.40
C LEU A 19 -0.88 -22.53 -21.47
N GLY A 20 0.02 -22.37 -22.43
CA GLY A 20 1.15 -23.26 -22.68
C GLY A 20 0.83 -24.38 -23.65
N GLN A 21 1.32 -25.58 -23.37
CA GLN A 21 1.16 -26.75 -24.25
C GLN A 21 -0.29 -27.25 -24.26
N ALA A 22 -0.90 -27.26 -25.45
CA ALA A 22 -2.21 -27.88 -25.66
C ALA A 22 -2.05 -29.33 -26.14
N ASN A 23 -2.80 -30.25 -25.54
CA ASN A 23 -3.01 -31.56 -26.15
C ASN A 23 -4.04 -31.41 -27.28
N HIS A 24 -3.85 -32.15 -28.38
CA HIS A 24 -4.58 -32.06 -29.65
C HIS A 24 -6.12 -32.24 -29.61
N GLU A 25 -6.75 -32.30 -28.43
CA GLU A 25 -8.17 -32.64 -28.26
C GLU A 25 -9.14 -31.45 -28.17
N SER A 26 -8.67 -30.19 -28.24
CA SER A 26 -9.54 -29.02 -28.10
C SER A 26 -9.45 -28.11 -29.34
N GLU A 27 -10.19 -28.46 -30.40
CA GLU A 27 -10.21 -27.72 -31.67
C GLU A 27 -10.67 -26.25 -31.53
N ASP A 28 -11.44 -25.91 -30.48
CA ASP A 28 -12.03 -24.58 -30.30
C ASP A 28 -11.30 -23.66 -29.30
N ALA A 29 -10.21 -24.11 -28.67
CA ALA A 29 -9.50 -23.32 -27.64
C ALA A 29 -8.30 -22.56 -28.20
N ILE A 30 -8.13 -21.31 -27.78
CA ILE A 30 -6.95 -20.52 -28.14
C ILE A 30 -5.75 -21.03 -27.34
N VAL A 31 -4.64 -21.31 -28.00
CA VAL A 31 -3.38 -21.66 -27.34
C VAL A 31 -2.57 -20.38 -27.15
N ILE A 32 -2.17 -20.11 -25.91
CA ILE A 32 -1.36 -18.95 -25.52
C ILE A 32 -0.01 -19.45 -25.02
N ASP A 33 1.03 -19.23 -25.80
CA ASP A 33 2.41 -19.61 -25.47
C ASP A 33 3.22 -18.45 -24.87
N SER A 34 2.80 -17.19 -25.08
CA SER A 34 3.51 -16.01 -24.60
C SER A 34 2.59 -15.02 -23.88
N ILE A 35 3.05 -14.54 -22.71
CA ILE A 35 2.30 -13.58 -21.89
C ILE A 35 3.14 -12.39 -21.43
N VAL A 36 2.46 -11.25 -21.28
CA VAL A 36 2.90 -10.09 -20.50
C VAL A 36 2.03 -9.98 -19.25
N VAL A 37 2.65 -9.71 -18.11
CA VAL A 37 1.96 -9.74 -16.81
C VAL A 37 1.79 -8.34 -16.25
N ASP A 38 0.55 -8.01 -15.90
CA ASP A 38 0.21 -6.85 -15.07
C ASP A 38 0.55 -7.18 -13.60
N GLY A 39 1.65 -6.62 -13.12
CA GLY A 39 2.22 -6.88 -11.81
C GLY A 39 1.30 -6.49 -10.63
N PRO A 40 0.71 -5.28 -10.61
CA PRO A 40 -0.30 -4.92 -9.61
C PRO A 40 -1.45 -5.93 -9.56
N SER A 41 -2.02 -6.27 -10.72
CA SER A 41 -3.14 -7.22 -10.80
C SER A 41 -2.77 -8.63 -10.33
N LEU A 42 -1.56 -9.09 -10.66
CA LEU A 42 -0.97 -10.33 -10.13
C LEU A 42 -0.91 -10.31 -8.59
N ALA A 43 -0.34 -9.25 -8.01
CA ALA A 43 -0.18 -9.12 -6.56
C ALA A 43 -1.54 -9.16 -5.82
N TYR A 44 -2.54 -8.44 -6.33
CA TYR A 44 -3.90 -8.46 -5.80
C TYR A 44 -4.57 -9.83 -6.00
N HIS A 45 -4.36 -10.48 -7.14
CA HIS A 45 -4.91 -11.81 -7.39
C HIS A 45 -4.40 -12.84 -6.38
N VAL A 46 -3.07 -12.94 -6.21
CA VAL A 46 -2.49 -13.90 -5.26
C VAL A 46 -2.88 -13.59 -3.83
N TYR A 47 -2.88 -12.31 -3.41
CA TYR A 47 -3.37 -11.92 -2.09
C TYR A 47 -4.81 -12.39 -1.86
N ASN A 48 -5.70 -12.15 -2.82
CA ASN A 48 -7.10 -12.53 -2.73
C ASN A 48 -7.28 -14.06 -2.72
N ALA A 49 -6.46 -14.81 -3.44
CA ALA A 49 -6.49 -16.27 -3.41
C ALA A 49 -6.05 -16.81 -2.03
N LEU A 50 -4.93 -16.30 -1.49
CA LEU A 50 -4.41 -16.70 -0.19
C LEU A 50 -5.37 -16.38 0.96
N ILE A 51 -5.95 -15.17 0.97
CA ILE A 51 -6.89 -14.79 2.04
C ILE A 51 -8.19 -15.60 1.95
N ARG A 52 -8.71 -15.87 0.75
CA ARG A 52 -9.89 -16.76 0.58
C ARG A 52 -9.62 -18.15 1.12
N HIS A 53 -8.45 -18.71 0.80
CA HIS A 53 -8.04 -20.02 1.30
C HIS A 53 -8.04 -20.05 2.84
N ARG A 54 -7.47 -19.02 3.48
CA ARG A 54 -7.45 -18.93 4.94
C ARG A 54 -8.80 -18.71 5.58
N ILE A 55 -9.71 -17.98 4.93
CA ILE A 55 -11.09 -17.83 5.43
C ILE A 55 -11.78 -19.20 5.46
N LEU A 56 -11.56 -20.03 4.44
CA LEU A 56 -12.10 -21.38 4.37
C LEU A 56 -11.50 -22.28 5.47
N GLU A 57 -10.17 -22.24 5.66
CA GLU A 57 -9.49 -23.02 6.70
C GLU A 57 -9.86 -22.59 8.12
N ALA A 58 -10.04 -21.28 8.34
CA ALA A 58 -10.33 -20.75 9.66
C ALA A 58 -11.69 -21.18 10.22
N GLY A 59 -12.57 -21.81 9.43
CA GLY A 59 -13.90 -22.21 9.90
C GLY A 59 -14.65 -20.99 10.41
N THR A 60 -15.12 -20.94 11.65
CA THR A 60 -15.76 -19.75 12.25
C THR A 60 -14.78 -18.73 12.86
N GLY A 61 -13.48 -19.03 12.88
CA GLY A 61 -12.44 -18.19 13.48
C GLY A 61 -12.00 -17.00 12.61
N ALA A 62 -11.14 -16.16 13.21
CA ALA A 62 -10.48 -15.07 12.51
C ALA A 62 -9.41 -15.59 11.54
N ALA A 63 -9.47 -15.17 10.28
CA ALA A 63 -8.47 -15.54 9.29
C ALA A 63 -7.21 -14.68 9.47
N ARG A 64 -6.03 -15.33 9.41
CA ARG A 64 -4.74 -14.63 9.41
C ARG A 64 -4.54 -13.91 8.08
N ILE A 65 -4.08 -12.66 8.11
CA ILE A 65 -3.72 -11.93 6.88
C ILE A 65 -2.43 -12.53 6.29
N PRO A 66 -2.36 -12.82 4.97
CA PRO A 66 -1.12 -13.23 4.31
C PRO A 66 0.02 -12.24 4.56
N THR A 67 1.19 -12.77 4.90
CA THR A 67 2.43 -11.99 5.06
C THR A 67 2.97 -11.56 3.69
N TYR A 68 3.85 -10.57 3.69
CA TYR A 68 4.52 -10.13 2.46
C TYR A 68 5.36 -11.25 1.83
N HIS A 69 6.01 -12.09 2.65
CA HIS A 69 6.71 -13.27 2.17
C HIS A 69 5.77 -14.25 1.46
N GLU A 70 4.65 -14.61 2.08
CA GLU A 70 3.69 -15.55 1.48
C GLU A 70 3.09 -15.02 0.16
N ILE A 71 2.82 -13.71 0.08
CA ILE A 71 2.32 -13.07 -1.14
C ILE A 71 3.37 -13.13 -2.26
N GLY A 72 4.63 -12.78 -1.94
CA GLY A 72 5.75 -12.85 -2.89
C GLY A 72 6.00 -14.26 -3.40
N THR A 73 6.09 -15.24 -2.49
CA THR A 73 6.34 -16.64 -2.83
C THR A 73 5.17 -17.24 -3.62
N ALA A 74 3.92 -16.88 -3.32
CA ALA A 74 2.76 -17.33 -4.10
C ALA A 74 2.76 -16.74 -5.52
N ALA A 75 3.18 -15.49 -5.70
CA ALA A 75 3.35 -14.91 -7.04
C ALA A 75 4.44 -15.64 -7.83
N GLU A 76 5.58 -15.91 -7.21
CA GLU A 76 6.67 -16.69 -7.82
C GLU A 76 6.19 -18.10 -8.21
N PHE A 77 5.46 -18.77 -7.31
CA PHE A 77 4.90 -20.11 -7.55
C PHE A 77 3.91 -20.12 -8.72
N LEU A 78 3.01 -19.14 -8.81
CA LEU A 78 2.05 -19.05 -9.92
C LEU A 78 2.76 -18.89 -11.26
N LEU A 79 3.77 -18.02 -11.34
CA LEU A 79 4.55 -17.82 -12.57
C LEU A 79 5.38 -19.07 -12.91
N ALA A 80 5.89 -19.79 -11.90
CA ALA A 80 6.64 -21.03 -12.10
C ALA A 80 5.75 -22.12 -12.71
N GLU A 81 4.53 -22.26 -12.21
CA GLU A 81 3.52 -23.18 -12.76
C GLU A 81 3.16 -22.81 -14.20
N LEU A 82 2.98 -21.52 -14.53
CA LEU A 82 2.73 -21.13 -15.91
C LEU A 82 3.90 -21.52 -16.83
N THR A 83 5.14 -21.23 -16.43
CA THR A 83 6.29 -21.60 -17.25
C THR A 83 6.51 -23.11 -17.34
N SER A 84 6.19 -23.88 -16.29
CA SER A 84 6.31 -25.34 -16.32
C SER A 84 5.33 -25.99 -17.31
N HIS A 85 4.24 -25.29 -17.65
CA HIS A 85 3.30 -25.69 -18.69
C HIS A 85 3.67 -25.14 -20.09
N GLY A 86 4.83 -24.49 -20.24
CA GLY A 86 5.34 -24.01 -21.52
C GLY A 86 5.01 -22.55 -21.85
N VAL A 87 4.51 -21.76 -20.88
CA VAL A 87 4.25 -20.33 -21.08
C VAL A 87 5.53 -19.51 -20.95
N ASN A 88 5.85 -18.74 -21.98
CA ASN A 88 6.88 -17.71 -21.95
C ASN A 88 6.36 -16.43 -21.28
N ILE A 89 7.13 -15.88 -20.34
CA ILE A 89 6.82 -14.61 -19.68
C ILE A 89 7.74 -13.56 -20.28
N GLU A 90 7.20 -12.69 -21.14
CA GLU A 90 7.99 -11.67 -21.84
C GLU A 90 8.38 -10.52 -20.92
N ALA A 91 7.44 -10.03 -20.13
CA ALA A 91 7.63 -8.91 -19.23
C ALA A 91 6.63 -8.94 -18.07
N ILE A 92 7.01 -8.33 -16.96
CA ILE A 92 6.17 -8.12 -15.78
C ILE A 92 6.25 -6.64 -15.42
N TYR A 93 5.16 -5.91 -15.66
CA TYR A 93 5.15 -4.46 -15.50
C TYR A 93 4.46 -4.03 -14.21
N PHE A 94 5.06 -3.04 -13.55
CA PHE A 94 4.52 -2.39 -12.36
C PHE A 94 4.43 -0.88 -12.56
N ASP A 95 3.42 -0.27 -11.95
CA ASP A 95 3.17 1.17 -12.05
C ASP A 95 4.35 2.01 -11.57
N GLY A 96 4.65 3.07 -12.31
CA GLY A 96 5.42 4.21 -11.81
C GLY A 96 4.51 5.39 -11.59
N ALA A 97 4.52 6.37 -12.50
CA ALA A 97 3.69 7.56 -12.34
C ALA A 97 2.27 7.36 -12.87
N LEU A 98 1.31 7.37 -11.95
CA LEU A 98 -0.10 7.44 -12.30
C LEU A 98 -0.44 8.85 -12.90
N PRO A 99 -1.33 8.94 -13.91
CA PRO A 99 -1.72 10.20 -14.52
C PRO A 99 -2.19 11.26 -13.53
N VAL A 100 -2.01 12.53 -13.93
CA VAL A 100 -2.44 13.70 -13.13
C VAL A 100 -3.97 13.71 -12.97
N GLY A 101 -4.73 13.32 -13.99
CA GLY A 101 -6.19 13.26 -13.95
C GLY A 101 -6.75 12.28 -12.91
N LYS A 102 -5.97 11.28 -12.48
CA LYS A 102 -6.38 10.26 -11.49
C LYS A 102 -6.10 10.65 -10.04
N GLU A 103 -5.84 11.93 -9.74
CA GLU A 103 -5.60 12.40 -8.36
C GLU A 103 -6.79 12.10 -7.45
N GLU A 104 -8.01 12.42 -7.88
CA GLU A 104 -9.22 12.18 -7.09
C GLU A 104 -9.43 10.69 -6.82
N THR A 105 -9.18 9.84 -7.82
CA THR A 105 -9.25 8.39 -7.70
C THR A 105 -8.30 7.87 -6.61
N ARG A 106 -7.07 8.41 -6.50
CA ARG A 106 -6.13 8.05 -5.43
C ARG A 106 -6.71 8.38 -4.05
N LEU A 107 -7.26 9.58 -3.89
CA LEU A 107 -7.85 10.03 -2.62
C LEU A 107 -9.07 9.20 -2.24
N GLN A 108 -9.95 8.89 -3.19
CA GLN A 108 -11.10 8.02 -2.96
C GLN A 108 -10.69 6.60 -2.55
N ARG A 109 -9.64 6.03 -3.15
CA ARG A 109 -9.08 4.71 -2.75
C ARG A 109 -8.52 4.74 -1.32
N LEU A 110 -7.77 5.79 -0.95
CA LEU A 110 -7.26 5.96 0.41
C LEU A 110 -8.40 6.13 1.42
N GLU A 111 -9.40 6.94 1.10
CA GLU A 111 -10.55 7.19 1.98
C GLU A 111 -11.41 5.93 2.16
N ARG A 112 -11.60 5.12 1.10
CA ARG A 112 -12.24 3.81 1.20
C ARG A 112 -11.50 2.89 2.15
N THR A 113 -10.18 2.83 2.04
CA THR A 113 -9.33 1.99 2.91
C THR A 113 -9.38 2.49 4.37
N ARG A 114 -9.43 3.80 4.57
CA ARG A 114 -9.60 4.42 5.90
C ARG A 114 -10.94 4.03 6.54
N LYS A 115 -12.04 4.10 5.78
CA LYS A 115 -13.38 3.69 6.24
C LYS A 115 -13.42 2.20 6.61
N GLN A 116 -12.81 1.34 5.80
CA GLN A 116 -12.68 -0.08 6.11
C GLN A 116 -11.95 -0.32 7.43
N LEU A 117 -10.86 0.42 7.69
CA LEU A 117 -10.14 0.30 8.96
C LEU A 117 -10.97 0.83 10.15
N GLU A 118 -11.74 1.90 9.95
CA GLU A 118 -12.65 2.45 10.96
C GLU A 118 -13.75 1.45 11.33
N GLU A 119 -14.40 0.84 10.33
CA GLU A 119 -15.40 -0.23 10.51
C GLU A 119 -14.78 -1.45 11.19
N TYR A 120 -13.57 -1.84 10.79
CA TYR A 120 -12.88 -2.96 11.42
C TYR A 120 -12.55 -2.68 12.89
N ARG A 121 -12.08 -1.47 13.21
CA ARG A 121 -11.73 -1.04 14.57
C ARG A 121 -12.96 -0.95 15.48
N SER A 122 -14.11 -0.52 14.93
CA SER A 122 -15.36 -0.40 15.68
C SER A 122 -15.95 -1.77 16.03
N LEU A 123 -15.91 -2.73 15.09
CA LEU A 123 -16.33 -4.12 15.31
C LEU A 123 -15.46 -4.83 16.38
N HIS A 124 -14.22 -4.39 16.54
CA HIS A 124 -13.24 -4.99 17.45
C HIS A 124 -12.75 -3.98 18.49
N SER A 125 -13.70 -3.38 19.23
CA SER A 125 -13.44 -2.22 20.09
C SER A 125 -12.43 -2.48 21.23
N THR A 126 -12.38 -3.70 21.76
CA THR A 126 -11.51 -4.05 22.89
C THR A 126 -10.14 -4.54 22.45
N ARG A 127 -10.07 -5.48 21.51
CA ARG A 127 -8.84 -6.06 20.98
C ARG A 127 -8.99 -6.51 19.52
N PRO A 128 -7.90 -6.52 18.73
CA PRO A 128 -7.91 -7.13 17.43
C PRO A 128 -8.21 -8.65 17.52
N PRO A 129 -8.92 -9.22 16.53
CA PRO A 129 -9.10 -10.65 16.40
C PRO A 129 -7.78 -11.39 16.37
N GLN A 130 -7.72 -12.53 17.06
CA GLN A 130 -6.57 -13.40 17.03
C GLN A 130 -6.86 -14.66 16.21
N PRO A 131 -5.97 -15.06 15.29
CA PRO A 131 -6.09 -16.35 14.62
C PRO A 131 -5.90 -17.47 15.65
N ALA A 132 -6.72 -18.53 15.53
CA ALA A 132 -6.73 -19.64 16.50
C ALA A 132 -5.47 -20.51 16.48
N SER A 133 -4.67 -20.46 15.40
CA SER A 133 -3.46 -21.27 15.24
C SER A 133 -2.25 -20.41 14.82
N PRO A 134 -1.11 -20.54 15.52
CA PRO A 134 0.14 -19.93 15.10
C PRO A 134 0.74 -20.76 13.96
N GLN A 135 0.68 -20.21 12.73
CA GLN A 135 1.36 -20.71 11.53
C GLN A 135 0.98 -22.14 11.09
N LEU A 136 0.03 -22.24 10.16
CA LEU A 136 0.08 -23.30 9.15
C LEU A 136 0.88 -22.80 7.95
N ASP A 137 1.76 -23.67 7.43
CA ASP A 137 2.28 -23.55 6.08
C ASP A 137 1.12 -23.49 5.09
N ILE A 138 1.15 -22.52 4.17
CA ILE A 138 0.13 -22.42 3.14
C ILE A 138 0.45 -23.41 2.03
N ASP A 139 -0.50 -24.28 1.70
CA ASP A 139 -0.46 -25.04 0.46
C ASP A 139 -0.82 -24.10 -0.71
N PHE A 140 0.20 -23.51 -1.34
CA PHE A 140 0.00 -22.58 -2.47
C PHE A 140 -0.73 -23.22 -3.64
N HIS A 141 -0.51 -24.51 -3.89
CA HIS A 141 -1.21 -25.21 -4.95
C HIS A 141 -2.73 -25.24 -4.68
N ARG A 142 -3.13 -25.58 -3.45
CA ARG A 142 -4.55 -25.53 -3.06
C ARG A 142 -5.10 -24.11 -3.06
N ALA A 143 -4.35 -23.14 -2.54
CA ALA A 143 -4.81 -21.77 -2.42
C ALA A 143 -5.05 -21.10 -3.78
N LEU A 144 -4.18 -21.36 -4.76
CA LEU A 144 -4.25 -20.74 -6.10
C LEU A 144 -5.19 -21.49 -7.05
N TRP A 145 -5.13 -22.84 -7.06
CA TRP A 145 -5.79 -23.65 -8.07
C TRP A 145 -7.08 -24.34 -7.63
N LEU A 146 -7.27 -24.59 -6.33
CA LEU A 146 -8.46 -25.29 -5.81
C LEU A 146 -9.44 -24.31 -5.17
N GLN A 147 -9.91 -23.34 -5.95
CA GLN A 147 -10.84 -22.32 -5.48
C GLN A 147 -12.21 -22.94 -5.16
N LYS A 148 -12.62 -22.85 -3.89
CA LYS A 148 -13.99 -23.18 -3.46
C LYS A 148 -14.77 -21.89 -3.24
N ALA A 149 -16.06 -21.91 -3.57
CA ALA A 149 -16.95 -20.79 -3.30
C ALA A 149 -17.00 -20.52 -1.78
N VAL A 150 -16.78 -19.26 -1.40
CA VAL A 150 -16.92 -18.79 -0.01
C VAL A 150 -18.24 -18.04 0.09
N SER A 151 -19.13 -18.46 0.99
CA SER A 151 -20.32 -17.66 1.34
C SER A 151 -19.84 -16.37 2.03
N ALA A 152 -20.16 -15.22 1.42
CA ALA A 152 -19.55 -13.94 1.71
C ALA A 152 -19.79 -13.39 3.13
N ARG A 153 -18.93 -12.39 3.47
CA ARG A 153 -18.98 -11.40 4.58
C ARG A 153 -18.28 -11.79 5.89
N ARG A 154 -16.94 -11.83 5.86
CA ARG A 154 -16.13 -11.50 7.05
C ARG A 154 -15.52 -10.12 6.89
N SER A 155 -15.64 -9.30 7.93
CA SER A 155 -14.92 -8.04 8.01
C SER A 155 -13.44 -8.36 8.23
N LEU A 156 -12.67 -8.31 7.14
CA LEU A 156 -11.22 -8.40 7.18
C LEU A 156 -10.64 -7.00 7.06
N PRO A 157 -9.46 -6.75 7.67
CA PRO A 157 -8.76 -5.50 7.44
C PRO A 157 -8.37 -5.40 5.96
N ALA A 158 -8.11 -4.18 5.52
CA ALA A 158 -7.65 -3.92 4.18
C ALA A 158 -6.36 -4.70 3.84
N ALA A 159 -6.12 -4.88 2.55
CA ALA A 159 -4.92 -5.57 2.07
C ALA A 159 -3.64 -4.91 2.62
N PRO A 160 -2.58 -5.70 2.90
CA PRO A 160 -1.32 -5.19 3.40
C PRO A 160 -0.75 -4.07 2.50
N PRO A 161 -0.37 -2.91 3.06
CA PRO A 161 -0.04 -1.70 2.28
C PRO A 161 1.21 -1.82 1.41
N PHE A 162 2.09 -2.79 1.67
CA PHE A 162 3.36 -2.95 0.95
C PHE A 162 3.41 -4.22 0.08
N MET A 163 2.26 -4.82 -0.25
CA MET A 163 2.25 -6.10 -0.96
C MET A 163 2.78 -6.00 -2.40
N VAL A 164 2.45 -4.95 -3.13
CA VAL A 164 2.98 -4.73 -4.49
C VAL A 164 4.50 -4.52 -4.45
N PRO A 165 5.07 -3.62 -3.62
CA PRO A 165 6.51 -3.54 -3.39
C PRO A 165 7.17 -4.88 -3.01
N ALA A 166 6.54 -5.70 -2.16
CA ALA A 166 7.06 -7.00 -1.76
C ALA A 166 7.15 -7.98 -2.94
N VAL A 167 6.13 -8.01 -3.81
CA VAL A 167 6.12 -8.83 -5.02
C VAL A 167 7.21 -8.36 -6.00
N ILE A 168 7.39 -7.04 -6.19
CA ILE A 168 8.47 -6.49 -7.01
C ILE A 168 9.82 -7.00 -6.54
N GLU A 169 10.14 -6.87 -5.24
CA GLU A 169 11.42 -7.29 -4.69
C GLU A 169 11.64 -8.80 -4.77
N THR A 170 10.58 -9.59 -4.55
CA THR A 170 10.65 -11.05 -4.63
C THR A 170 10.93 -11.50 -6.07
N LEU A 171 10.14 -11.01 -7.04
CA LEU A 171 10.30 -11.38 -8.44
C LEU A 171 11.59 -10.81 -9.06
N SER A 172 12.04 -9.63 -8.61
CA SER A 172 13.32 -9.04 -9.05
C SER A 172 14.53 -9.90 -8.66
N LYS A 173 14.41 -10.71 -7.60
CA LYS A 173 15.46 -11.61 -7.11
C LYS A 173 15.31 -13.04 -7.61
N SER A 174 14.23 -13.36 -8.31
CA SER A 174 13.99 -14.69 -8.87
C SER A 174 14.47 -14.79 -10.32
N ARG A 175 14.16 -15.89 -11.00
CA ARG A 175 14.50 -16.13 -12.41
C ARG A 175 13.90 -15.12 -13.39
N TRP A 176 12.92 -14.31 -12.96
CA TRP A 176 12.29 -13.26 -13.77
C TRP A 176 12.87 -11.87 -13.52
N GLY A 177 14.00 -11.75 -12.82
CA GLY A 177 14.55 -10.46 -12.43
C GLY A 177 14.81 -9.49 -13.59
N THR A 178 15.12 -10.00 -14.78
CA THR A 178 15.30 -9.19 -16.00
C THR A 178 13.99 -8.77 -16.67
N GLN A 179 12.90 -9.46 -16.39
CA GLN A 179 11.56 -9.23 -16.94
C GLN A 179 10.74 -8.28 -16.06
N VAL A 180 11.08 -8.13 -14.77
CA VAL A 180 10.41 -7.24 -13.84
C VAL A 180 10.84 -5.79 -14.09
N GLN A 181 9.87 -4.94 -14.41
CA GLN A 181 10.11 -3.53 -14.71
C GLN A 181 9.06 -2.64 -14.05
N VAL A 182 9.52 -1.63 -13.31
CA VAL A 182 8.69 -0.50 -12.92
C VAL A 182 8.75 0.51 -14.06
N VAL A 183 7.61 0.81 -14.67
CA VAL A 183 7.54 1.68 -15.86
C VAL A 183 7.29 3.12 -15.46
N PRO A 184 7.66 4.13 -16.26
CA PRO A 184 7.43 5.52 -15.89
C PRO A 184 5.98 5.99 -16.08
N GLU A 185 5.09 5.11 -16.52
CA GLU A 185 3.65 5.33 -16.72
C GLU A 185 2.85 4.27 -15.92
N GLU A 186 1.58 4.05 -16.26
CA GLU A 186 0.81 2.91 -15.74
C GLU A 186 1.30 1.60 -16.38
N ALA A 187 1.27 0.51 -15.62
CA ALA A 187 1.63 -0.82 -16.14
C ALA A 187 0.76 -1.21 -17.34
N ASP A 188 -0.50 -0.76 -17.38
CA ASP A 188 -1.48 -1.01 -18.42
C ASP A 188 -0.97 -0.61 -19.81
N VAL A 189 -0.41 0.59 -19.92
CA VAL A 189 0.09 1.12 -21.20
C VAL A 189 1.26 0.29 -21.70
N ALA A 190 2.16 -0.11 -20.81
CA ALA A 190 3.31 -0.96 -21.14
C ALA A 190 2.89 -2.38 -21.54
N CYS A 191 1.93 -2.98 -20.82
CA CYS A 191 1.36 -4.27 -21.16
C CYS A 191 0.69 -4.24 -22.53
N ALA A 192 -0.17 -3.24 -22.77
CA ALA A 192 -0.86 -3.06 -24.04
C ALA A 192 0.10 -2.85 -25.22
N ARG A 193 1.18 -2.08 -25.01
CA ARG A 193 2.22 -1.85 -26.00
C ARG A 193 2.93 -3.14 -26.40
N VAL A 194 3.34 -3.97 -25.42
CA VAL A 194 3.98 -5.25 -25.71
C VAL A 194 3.02 -6.19 -26.42
N ALA A 195 1.78 -6.32 -25.94
CA ALA A 195 0.76 -7.16 -26.56
C ALA A 195 0.48 -6.75 -28.03
N ARG A 196 0.38 -5.45 -28.30
CA ARG A 196 0.18 -4.91 -29.66
C ARG A 196 1.33 -5.26 -30.61
N LEU A 197 2.57 -5.29 -30.13
CA LEU A 197 3.76 -5.53 -30.96
C LEU A 197 4.09 -7.02 -31.14
N SER A 198 3.92 -7.82 -30.09
CA SER A 198 4.30 -9.24 -30.06
C SER A 198 3.15 -10.19 -30.36
N GLY A 199 1.90 -9.74 -30.18
CA GLY A 199 0.73 -10.62 -30.15
C GLY A 199 0.54 -11.36 -28.82
N SER A 200 1.38 -11.09 -27.81
CA SER A 200 1.29 -11.72 -26.49
C SER A 200 -0.03 -11.43 -25.78
N ALA A 201 -0.46 -12.39 -24.96
CA ALA A 201 -1.62 -12.20 -24.09
C ALA A 201 -1.25 -11.40 -22.83
N ILE A 202 -2.13 -10.51 -22.40
CA ILE A 202 -1.99 -9.78 -21.14
C ILE A 202 -2.67 -10.59 -20.04
N LEU A 203 -1.93 -10.90 -18.97
CA LEU A 203 -2.49 -11.54 -17.79
C LEU A 203 -2.91 -10.47 -16.77
N SER A 204 -4.21 -10.17 -16.68
CA SER A 204 -4.76 -9.14 -15.77
C SER A 204 -6.25 -9.34 -15.44
N ASN A 205 -6.70 -8.81 -14.29
CA ASN A 205 -8.11 -8.60 -13.93
C ASN A 205 -8.55 -7.13 -14.03
N ASP A 206 -7.72 -6.23 -14.55
CA ASP A 206 -8.14 -4.85 -14.79
C ASP A 206 -8.96 -4.76 -16.09
N SER A 207 -10.18 -4.21 -15.99
CA SER A 207 -11.05 -4.09 -17.16
C SER A 207 -10.56 -3.03 -18.14
N ASP A 208 -9.74 -2.09 -17.68
CA ASP A 208 -9.14 -1.03 -18.50
C ASP A 208 -8.23 -1.64 -19.60
N MET A 209 -7.61 -2.79 -19.33
CA MET A 209 -6.81 -3.55 -20.31
C MET A 209 -7.59 -3.95 -21.57
N CYS A 210 -8.90 -4.14 -21.45
CA CYS A 210 -9.74 -4.57 -22.57
C CYS A 210 -10.04 -3.43 -23.57
N ILE A 211 -9.69 -2.19 -23.21
CA ILE A 211 -10.04 -0.98 -23.96
C ILE A 211 -8.92 -0.61 -24.93
N TYR A 212 -7.67 -0.91 -24.57
CA TYR A 212 -6.50 -0.63 -25.42
C TYR A 212 -6.55 -1.41 -26.74
N GLU A 213 -5.93 -0.84 -27.78
CA GLU A 213 -5.70 -1.52 -29.05
C GLU A 213 -4.54 -2.51 -28.89
N LEU A 214 -4.87 -3.80 -28.72
CA LEU A 214 -3.93 -4.89 -28.47
C LEU A 214 -3.40 -5.55 -29.76
N GLY A 215 -3.72 -5.02 -30.94
CA GLY A 215 -3.33 -5.61 -32.21
C GLY A 215 -4.24 -6.76 -32.64
N GLU A 216 -3.81 -7.51 -33.66
CA GLU A 216 -4.63 -8.57 -34.27
C GLU A 216 -4.74 -9.83 -33.39
N HIS A 217 -3.66 -10.17 -32.70
CA HIS A 217 -3.56 -11.40 -31.90
C HIS A 217 -3.55 -11.16 -30.39
N GLY A 218 -3.29 -9.93 -29.94
CA GLY A 218 -3.26 -9.60 -28.52
C GLY A 218 -4.63 -9.77 -27.86
N CYS A 219 -4.61 -10.25 -26.62
CA CYS A 219 -5.80 -10.55 -25.85
C CYS A 219 -5.55 -10.33 -24.35
N VAL A 220 -6.61 -10.36 -23.55
CA VAL A 220 -6.54 -10.30 -22.08
C VAL A 220 -7.03 -11.62 -21.50
N VAL A 221 -6.16 -12.32 -20.77
CA VAL A 221 -6.50 -13.50 -19.97
C VAL A 221 -6.79 -13.07 -18.54
N LEU A 222 -7.97 -13.41 -18.04
CA LEU A 222 -8.38 -13.02 -16.70
C LEU A 222 -7.73 -13.91 -15.64
N LEU A 223 -6.86 -13.34 -14.81
CA LEU A 223 -6.22 -14.02 -13.66
C LEU A 223 -7.23 -14.77 -12.78
N GLN A 224 -8.39 -14.16 -12.50
CA GLN A 224 -9.43 -14.75 -11.65
C GLN A 224 -10.11 -15.99 -12.25
N SER A 225 -9.98 -16.19 -13.57
CA SER A 225 -10.58 -17.31 -14.30
C SER A 225 -9.62 -18.47 -14.53
N LEU A 226 -8.37 -18.35 -14.06
CA LEU A 226 -7.37 -19.39 -14.23
C LEU A 226 -7.78 -20.64 -13.46
N GLU A 227 -7.78 -21.78 -14.15
CA GLU A 227 -8.09 -23.10 -13.60
C GLU A 227 -7.04 -24.11 -14.07
N LYS A 228 -6.65 -25.01 -13.17
CA LYS A 228 -5.78 -26.15 -13.51
C LYS A 228 -6.62 -27.41 -13.70
N LYS A 229 -6.78 -27.85 -14.95
CA LYS A 229 -7.56 -29.03 -15.31
C LYS A 229 -6.63 -30.23 -15.53
N ARG A 230 -7.00 -31.39 -15.00
CA ARG A 230 -6.31 -32.64 -15.33
C ARG A 230 -6.75 -33.11 -16.72
N TYR A 231 -5.84 -33.70 -17.49
CA TYR A 231 -6.24 -34.37 -18.71
C TYR A 231 -7.13 -35.58 -18.39
N LYS A 232 -7.99 -35.95 -19.34
CA LYS A 232 -8.90 -37.10 -19.21
C LYS A 232 -8.11 -38.41 -19.08
N GLU A 233 -6.95 -38.49 -19.72
CA GLU A 233 -6.01 -39.60 -19.56
C GLU A 233 -5.13 -39.40 -18.32
N GLN A 234 -5.15 -40.38 -17.41
CA GLN A 234 -4.50 -40.30 -16.09
C GLN A 234 -2.96 -40.15 -16.16
N SER A 235 -2.36 -40.42 -17.32
CA SER A 235 -0.92 -40.31 -17.58
C SER A 235 -0.45 -38.98 -18.20
N ALA A 236 -1.37 -38.12 -18.66
CA ALA A 236 -1.01 -36.99 -19.55
C ALA A 236 -0.71 -35.66 -18.83
N GLY A 237 -0.77 -35.59 -17.50
CA GLY A 237 -0.45 -34.37 -16.72
C GLY A 237 -1.64 -33.42 -16.47
N SER A 238 -1.40 -32.11 -16.46
CA SER A 238 -2.42 -31.07 -16.30
C SER A 238 -2.27 -29.96 -17.34
N GLN A 239 -3.35 -29.26 -17.63
CA GLN A 239 -3.38 -28.03 -18.43
C GLN A 239 -3.90 -26.86 -17.60
N ILE A 240 -3.42 -25.65 -17.90
CA ILE A 240 -3.93 -24.42 -17.33
C ILE A 240 -4.85 -23.76 -18.36
N VAL A 241 -6.05 -23.41 -17.95
CA VAL A 241 -7.04 -22.74 -18.81
C VAL A 241 -7.53 -21.45 -18.16
N GLY A 242 -8.03 -20.53 -18.98
CA GLY A 242 -8.65 -19.29 -18.50
C GLY A 242 -9.59 -18.67 -19.52
N SER A 243 -10.39 -17.70 -19.07
CA SER A 243 -11.21 -16.85 -19.93
C SER A 243 -10.34 -15.79 -20.60
N CYS A 244 -10.48 -15.71 -21.92
CA CYS A 244 -9.74 -14.80 -22.80
C CYS A 244 -10.70 -13.81 -23.46
N ILE A 245 -10.34 -12.52 -23.38
CA ILE A 245 -11.04 -11.41 -24.04
C ILE A 245 -10.17 -10.96 -25.21
N ARG A 246 -10.71 -11.03 -26.44
CA ARG A 246 -10.08 -10.49 -27.65
C ARG A 246 -10.81 -9.21 -28.06
N PRO A 247 -10.33 -8.00 -27.70
CA PRO A 247 -11.09 -6.76 -27.88
C PRO A 247 -11.61 -6.57 -29.31
N ARG A 248 -10.75 -6.79 -30.31
CA ARG A 248 -11.08 -6.64 -31.73
C ARG A 248 -12.15 -7.63 -32.20
N THR A 249 -12.05 -8.89 -31.78
CA THR A 249 -13.04 -9.94 -32.12
C THR A 249 -14.40 -9.62 -31.51
N ILE A 250 -14.42 -9.17 -30.25
CA ILE A 250 -15.66 -8.81 -29.57
C ILE A 250 -16.28 -7.57 -30.21
N ALA A 251 -15.49 -6.53 -30.50
CA ALA A 251 -15.96 -5.34 -31.19
C ALA A 251 -16.60 -5.67 -32.55
N ALA A 252 -15.97 -6.56 -33.33
CA ALA A 252 -16.52 -7.04 -34.59
C ALA A 252 -17.85 -7.80 -34.42
N ARG A 253 -17.96 -8.68 -33.42
CA ARG A 253 -19.22 -9.39 -33.08
C ARG A 253 -20.33 -8.41 -32.66
N LEU A 254 -19.97 -7.38 -31.91
CA LEU A 254 -20.89 -6.33 -31.44
C LEU A 254 -21.21 -5.27 -32.50
N LYS A 255 -20.54 -5.30 -33.65
CA LYS A 255 -20.65 -4.32 -34.75
C LYS A 255 -20.35 -2.89 -34.28
N ILE A 256 -19.32 -2.73 -33.45
CA ILE A 256 -18.77 -1.43 -33.00
C ILE A 256 -17.32 -1.30 -33.47
N SER A 257 -16.81 -0.07 -33.53
CA SER A 257 -15.46 0.20 -34.05
C SER A 257 -14.34 -0.38 -33.18
N SER A 258 -14.53 -0.34 -31.86
CA SER A 258 -13.65 -0.90 -30.83
C SER A 258 -14.45 -1.04 -29.52
N LEU A 259 -13.86 -1.57 -28.46
CA LEU A 259 -14.50 -1.58 -27.15
C LEU A 259 -14.48 -0.22 -26.45
N LEU A 260 -13.76 0.77 -26.99
CA LEU A 260 -13.61 2.10 -26.39
C LEU A 260 -14.92 2.91 -26.31
N PRO A 261 -15.75 3.02 -27.36
CA PRO A 261 -17.09 3.63 -27.25
C PRO A 261 -17.98 2.93 -26.21
N LEU A 262 -17.97 1.59 -26.17
CA LEU A 262 -18.76 0.83 -25.21
C LEU A 262 -18.32 1.12 -23.76
N ALA A 263 -17.01 1.17 -23.53
CA ALA A 263 -16.41 1.53 -22.26
C ALA A 263 -16.79 2.95 -21.80
N PHE A 264 -16.77 3.92 -22.73
CA PHE A 264 -17.19 5.29 -22.45
C PHE A 264 -18.66 5.36 -22.01
N GLU A 265 -19.57 4.71 -22.76
CA GLU A 265 -20.99 4.65 -22.41
C GLU A 265 -21.21 3.99 -21.04
N ARG A 266 -20.46 2.92 -20.73
CA ARG A 266 -20.53 2.26 -19.42
C ARG A 266 -20.02 3.16 -18.28
N ALA A 267 -19.00 3.96 -18.53
CA ALA A 267 -18.48 4.91 -17.55
C ALA A 267 -19.49 6.03 -17.25
N LEU A 268 -20.30 6.44 -18.23
CA LEU A 268 -21.39 7.40 -18.05
C LEU A 268 -22.62 6.79 -17.35
N ASP A 269 -22.95 5.53 -17.65
CA ASP A 269 -24.17 4.87 -17.16
C ASP A 269 -23.89 3.44 -16.66
N VAL A 270 -23.63 3.34 -15.35
CA VAL A 270 -23.37 2.07 -14.67
C VAL A 270 -24.63 1.19 -14.56
N SER A 271 -25.83 1.79 -14.69
CA SER A 271 -27.11 1.10 -14.52
C SER A 271 -27.66 0.47 -15.78
N ALA A 272 -27.39 1.04 -16.96
CA ALA A 272 -27.91 0.57 -18.24
C ALA A 272 -27.53 -0.88 -18.58
N SER A 273 -28.37 -1.51 -19.40
CA SER A 273 -28.12 -2.84 -19.95
C SER A 273 -27.02 -2.80 -21.03
N VAL A 274 -26.32 -3.91 -21.22
CA VAL A 274 -25.25 -4.02 -22.24
C VAL A 274 -25.79 -3.73 -23.65
N GLY A 275 -27.00 -4.20 -23.96
CA GLY A 275 -27.63 -3.97 -25.26
C GLY A 275 -27.83 -2.48 -25.55
N GLU A 276 -28.36 -1.72 -24.58
CA GLU A 276 -28.54 -0.27 -24.71
C GLU A 276 -27.21 0.44 -24.91
N LEU A 277 -26.18 0.08 -24.15
CA LEU A 277 -24.86 0.68 -24.29
C LEU A 277 -24.22 0.37 -25.64
N VAL A 278 -24.40 -0.84 -26.17
CA VAL A 278 -23.92 -1.21 -27.51
C VAL A 278 -24.61 -0.39 -28.59
N GLU A 279 -25.93 -0.15 -28.50
CA GLU A 279 -26.62 0.73 -29.45
C GLU A 279 -26.12 2.17 -29.37
N ARG A 280 -25.87 2.70 -28.16
CA ARG A 280 -25.27 4.04 -27.98
C ARG A 280 -23.86 4.09 -28.58
N ALA A 281 -23.03 3.07 -28.33
CA ALA A 281 -21.66 2.95 -28.83
C ALA A 281 -21.54 2.84 -30.37
N ARG A 282 -22.62 2.48 -31.08
CA ARG A 282 -22.67 2.50 -32.55
C ARG A 282 -22.95 3.89 -33.13
N SER A 283 -23.47 4.80 -32.31
CA SER A 283 -23.83 6.15 -32.74
C SER A 283 -22.59 7.04 -32.77
N SER A 284 -22.55 7.98 -33.71
CA SER A 284 -21.48 8.98 -33.75
C SER A 284 -21.67 10.01 -32.64
N TYR A 285 -20.61 10.30 -31.88
CA TYR A 285 -20.58 11.40 -30.93
C TYR A 285 -20.57 12.74 -31.68
N THR A 286 -21.46 13.66 -31.32
CA THR A 286 -21.57 14.99 -31.93
C THR A 286 -21.80 16.06 -30.87
N GLY A 287 -21.36 17.29 -31.14
CA GLY A 287 -21.56 18.41 -30.23
C GLY A 287 -20.84 18.24 -28.90
N SER A 288 -21.56 18.38 -27.78
CA SER A 288 -20.98 18.39 -26.43
C SER A 288 -20.43 17.03 -25.97
N SER A 289 -20.91 15.91 -26.50
CA SER A 289 -20.44 14.57 -26.12
C SER A 289 -19.10 14.20 -26.79
N GLN A 290 -18.77 14.83 -27.91
CA GLN A 290 -17.53 14.55 -28.64
C GLN A 290 -16.29 14.89 -27.81
N GLY A 291 -16.27 16.07 -27.17
CA GLY A 291 -15.12 16.47 -26.34
C GLY A 291 -14.93 15.57 -25.11
N ALA A 292 -16.03 15.10 -24.50
CA ALA A 292 -15.97 14.17 -23.37
C ALA A 292 -15.46 12.79 -23.79
N TYR A 293 -15.92 12.29 -24.94
CA TYR A 293 -15.43 11.04 -25.51
C TYR A 293 -13.95 11.13 -25.90
N GLU A 294 -13.52 12.23 -26.54
CA GLU A 294 -12.11 12.44 -26.91
C GLU A 294 -11.21 12.49 -25.67
N ALA A 295 -11.60 13.23 -24.62
CA ALA A 295 -10.84 13.27 -23.37
C ALA A 295 -10.73 11.88 -22.70
N PHE A 296 -11.78 11.07 -22.78
CA PHE A 296 -11.76 9.69 -22.29
C PHE A 296 -10.88 8.78 -23.18
N ALA A 297 -11.00 8.91 -24.50
CA ALA A 297 -10.23 8.15 -25.48
C ALA A 297 -8.72 8.42 -25.40
N ASP A 298 -8.33 9.66 -25.09
CA ASP A 298 -6.94 10.08 -24.95
C ASP A 298 -6.20 9.27 -23.86
N GLU A 299 -6.90 8.82 -22.81
CA GLU A 299 -6.31 8.01 -21.73
C GLU A 299 -5.80 6.64 -22.22
N TYR A 300 -6.46 6.08 -23.24
CA TYR A 300 -6.16 4.73 -23.75
C TYR A 300 -5.31 4.76 -25.03
N ARG A 301 -4.77 5.93 -25.41
CA ARG A 301 -3.88 6.03 -26.57
C ARG A 301 -2.46 5.58 -26.20
N ILE A 302 -2.01 4.51 -26.86
CA ILE A 302 -0.62 4.05 -26.75
C ILE A 302 0.26 5.01 -27.57
N SER A 303 1.03 5.87 -26.89
CA SER A 303 1.96 6.79 -27.55
C SER A 303 3.08 6.04 -28.26
N GLU A 304 3.34 6.32 -29.53
CA GLU A 304 4.42 5.68 -30.31
C GLU A 304 5.81 6.28 -30.03
N ALA A 305 5.88 7.40 -29.30
CA ALA A 305 7.14 8.05 -29.00
C ALA A 305 7.97 7.23 -28.00
N LEU A 306 9.24 6.97 -28.34
CA LEU A 306 10.23 6.44 -27.42
C LEU A 306 10.41 7.44 -26.27
N GLN A 307 9.72 7.19 -25.15
CA GLN A 307 9.98 7.91 -23.91
C GLN A 307 11.45 7.66 -23.53
N PRO A 308 12.21 8.68 -23.11
CA PRO A 308 13.57 8.47 -22.63
C PRO A 308 13.54 7.41 -21.53
N SER A 309 14.39 6.38 -21.68
CA SER A 309 14.43 5.22 -20.81
C SER A 309 14.87 5.63 -19.41
N LEU A 310 13.91 5.95 -18.55
CA LEU A 310 14.17 6.19 -17.14
C LEU A 310 14.30 4.84 -16.46
N ASN A 311 15.51 4.48 -16.03
CA ASN A 311 15.76 3.22 -15.35
C ASN A 311 15.25 3.27 -13.90
N LEU A 312 13.98 2.93 -13.69
CA LEU A 312 13.32 2.90 -12.39
C LEU A 312 13.56 1.60 -11.61
N GLN A 313 14.48 0.73 -12.06
CA GLN A 313 14.77 -0.53 -11.39
C GLN A 313 15.11 -0.30 -9.91
N GLY A 314 14.59 -1.13 -9.02
CA GLY A 314 14.81 -1.02 -7.58
C GLY A 314 14.04 0.09 -6.87
N LEU A 315 13.22 0.86 -7.59
CA LEU A 315 12.20 1.71 -6.97
C LEU A 315 10.91 0.91 -6.78
N ASP A 316 10.17 1.23 -5.73
CA ASP A 316 8.77 0.82 -5.62
C ASP A 316 7.84 1.83 -6.30
N PRO A 317 6.55 1.51 -6.55
CA PRO A 317 5.65 2.36 -7.32
C PRO A 317 5.49 3.78 -6.76
N ARG A 318 5.52 3.94 -5.44
CA ARG A 318 5.35 5.24 -4.78
C ARG A 318 6.58 6.12 -4.97
N THR A 319 7.76 5.53 -4.81
CA THR A 319 9.02 6.26 -5.00
C THR A 319 9.26 6.55 -6.48
N ALA A 320 8.94 5.59 -7.36
CA ALA A 320 8.98 5.76 -8.81
C ALA A 320 8.05 6.89 -9.28
N GLU A 321 6.81 6.94 -8.77
CA GLU A 321 5.88 8.04 -9.06
C GLU A 321 6.48 9.39 -8.68
N PHE A 322 7.03 9.51 -7.47
CA PHE A 322 7.65 10.75 -7.00
C PHE A 322 8.83 11.17 -7.89
N VAL A 323 9.73 10.24 -8.23
CA VAL A 323 10.87 10.49 -9.13
C VAL A 323 10.39 10.94 -10.50
N VAL A 324 9.53 10.17 -11.15
CA VAL A 324 9.02 10.47 -12.49
C VAL A 324 8.31 11.82 -12.52
N ARG A 325 7.42 12.09 -11.55
CA ARG A 325 6.73 13.39 -11.48
C ARG A 325 7.71 14.52 -11.23
N SER A 326 8.73 14.33 -10.40
CA SER A 326 9.73 15.37 -10.15
C SER A 326 10.54 15.74 -11.41
N LEU A 327 10.81 14.76 -12.28
CA LEU A 327 11.58 14.93 -13.51
C LEU A 327 10.73 15.43 -14.68
N ARG A 328 9.46 15.00 -14.79
CA ARG A 328 8.58 15.30 -15.93
C ARG A 328 7.61 16.45 -15.67
N SER A 329 7.28 16.75 -14.42
CA SER A 329 6.31 17.79 -14.09
C SER A 329 6.96 19.17 -14.10
N GLY A 330 6.39 20.08 -14.89
CA GLY A 330 6.63 21.52 -14.77
C GLY A 330 5.84 22.18 -13.63
N LYS A 331 5.05 21.41 -12.85
CA LYS A 331 4.34 21.95 -11.69
C LYS A 331 5.27 22.15 -10.50
N ASP A 332 5.03 23.23 -9.76
CA ASP A 332 5.74 23.55 -8.52
C ASP A 332 5.37 22.61 -7.36
N THR A 333 4.29 21.83 -7.47
CA THR A 333 3.83 20.93 -6.40
C THR A 333 4.02 19.46 -6.76
N LEU A 334 4.78 18.74 -5.93
CA LEU A 334 4.92 17.29 -5.94
C LEU A 334 4.06 16.67 -4.84
N GLN A 335 3.56 15.46 -5.08
CA GLN A 335 2.61 14.79 -4.18
C GLN A 335 3.13 13.39 -3.88
N ILE A 336 3.01 12.98 -2.61
CA ILE A 336 3.31 11.62 -2.14
C ILE A 336 2.07 11.10 -1.42
N TYR A 337 1.56 9.96 -1.86
CA TYR A 337 0.39 9.30 -1.26
C TYR A 337 0.85 8.14 -0.38
N LEU A 338 0.71 8.29 0.93
CA LEU A 338 1.11 7.28 1.90
C LEU A 338 -0.05 6.29 2.13
N PRO A 339 0.17 4.97 2.02
CA PRO A 339 -0.90 4.00 2.12
C PRO A 339 -1.43 3.91 3.56
N MET A 340 -2.70 3.52 3.74
CA MET A 340 -3.23 3.27 5.07
C MET A 340 -2.48 2.11 5.75
N LEU A 341 -1.96 2.36 6.96
CA LEU A 341 -1.38 1.33 7.81
C LEU A 341 -2.46 0.72 8.70
N TYR A 342 -2.24 -0.52 9.13
CA TYR A 342 -3.12 -1.17 10.10
C TYR A 342 -2.84 -0.60 11.51
N GLU A 343 -3.48 0.54 11.82
CA GLU A 343 -3.26 1.34 13.02
C GLU A 343 -4.53 1.49 13.88
N ASP A 344 -4.41 1.98 15.12
CA ASP A 344 -5.58 2.38 15.90
C ASP A 344 -6.04 3.78 15.47
N ILE A 345 -7.17 3.86 14.77
CA ILE A 345 -7.67 5.12 14.20
C ILE A 345 -8.04 6.16 15.26
N THR A 346 -8.23 5.74 16.52
CA THR A 346 -8.50 6.64 17.66
C THR A 346 -7.27 7.43 18.12
N ARG A 347 -6.07 7.06 17.64
CA ARG A 347 -4.80 7.67 18.00
C ARG A 347 -4.28 8.62 16.90
N ASP A 348 -3.14 9.24 17.16
CA ASP A 348 -2.40 10.02 16.16
C ASP A 348 -1.98 9.16 14.97
N ALA A 349 -1.89 9.75 13.78
CA ALA A 349 -1.53 9.02 12.56
C ALA A 349 -0.16 8.35 12.68
N ALA A 350 -0.06 7.07 12.33
CA ALA A 350 1.19 6.33 12.28
C ALA A 350 2.21 7.02 11.35
N TRP A 351 1.76 7.65 10.25
CA TRP A 351 2.62 8.42 9.35
C TRP A 351 3.17 9.73 9.93
N SER A 352 2.72 10.16 11.12
CA SER A 352 3.39 11.24 11.84
C SER A 352 4.78 10.83 12.34
N TYR A 353 5.04 9.52 12.44
CA TYR A 353 6.36 8.97 12.70
C TYR A 353 7.13 8.82 11.37
N GLY A 354 8.44 9.07 11.40
CA GLY A 354 9.30 9.02 10.22
C GLY A 354 9.23 10.25 9.30
N GLN A 355 8.47 11.29 9.65
CA GLN A 355 8.35 12.53 8.86
C GLN A 355 9.72 13.18 8.59
N GLN A 356 10.60 13.24 9.59
CA GLN A 356 11.96 13.80 9.43
C GLN A 356 12.81 13.02 8.40
N ILE A 357 12.61 11.70 8.32
CA ILE A 357 13.32 10.83 7.36
C ILE A 357 12.83 11.14 5.94
N ARG A 358 11.52 11.27 5.73
CA ARG A 358 10.93 11.66 4.44
C ARG A 358 11.30 13.09 4.05
N GLN A 359 11.37 13.99 5.03
CA GLN A 359 11.87 15.36 4.86
C GLN A 359 13.31 15.38 4.35
N LEU A 360 14.20 14.59 4.95
CA LEU A 360 15.57 14.43 4.46
C LEU A 360 15.58 13.87 3.03
N ALA A 361 14.84 12.80 2.79
CA ALA A 361 14.78 12.13 1.49
C ALA A 361 14.37 13.10 0.36
N CYS A 362 13.28 13.84 0.57
CA CYS A 362 12.80 14.82 -0.40
C CYS A 362 13.75 16.01 -0.56
N SER A 363 14.34 16.50 0.55
CA SER A 363 15.26 17.64 0.51
C SER A 363 16.55 17.30 -0.24
N ILE A 364 17.14 16.12 -0.01
CA ILE A 364 18.29 15.65 -0.79
C ILE A 364 17.89 15.50 -2.26
N TRP A 365 16.78 14.82 -2.55
CA TRP A 365 16.34 14.60 -3.92
C TRP A 365 16.21 15.91 -4.71
N LEU A 366 15.54 16.91 -4.13
CA LEU A 366 15.35 18.20 -4.79
C LEU A 366 16.63 19.04 -4.84
N ALA A 367 17.50 18.95 -3.84
CA ALA A 367 18.78 19.65 -3.86
C ALA A 367 19.68 19.18 -5.02
N VAL A 368 19.60 17.90 -5.40
CA VAL A 368 20.49 17.33 -6.43
C VAL A 368 19.81 17.12 -7.80
N SER A 369 18.47 17.05 -7.85
CA SER A 369 17.74 16.77 -9.10
C SER A 369 17.08 18.00 -9.75
N ALA A 370 17.14 19.18 -9.12
CA ALA A 370 16.46 20.36 -9.64
C ALA A 370 17.30 21.10 -10.70
N SER A 371 16.71 21.27 -11.90
CA SER A 371 17.03 22.41 -12.76
C SER A 371 16.71 23.74 -12.03
N PRO A 372 17.39 24.86 -12.34
CA PRO A 372 17.34 26.13 -11.56
C PRO A 372 15.98 26.84 -11.42
N SER A 373 14.89 26.27 -11.93
CA SER A 373 13.59 26.94 -12.07
C SER A 373 12.63 26.48 -10.97
N GLY A 374 12.57 27.26 -9.89
CA GLY A 374 11.45 27.27 -8.94
C GLY A 374 11.62 26.39 -7.68
N SER A 375 11.14 26.93 -6.54
CA SER A 375 11.05 26.18 -5.28
C SER A 375 9.89 25.17 -5.36
N LYS A 376 10.20 23.89 -5.60
CA LYS A 376 9.19 22.82 -5.57
C LYS A 376 8.71 22.56 -4.13
N VAL A 377 7.40 22.49 -3.94
CA VAL A 377 6.74 22.10 -2.69
C VAL A 377 6.36 20.62 -2.76
N VAL A 378 6.65 19.86 -1.70
CA VAL A 378 6.22 18.46 -1.60
C VAL A 378 5.07 18.34 -0.61
N MET A 379 3.97 17.71 -1.04
CA MET A 379 2.76 17.47 -0.26
C MET A 379 2.60 15.98 0.04
N GLU A 380 2.50 15.63 1.31
CA GLU A 380 2.18 14.26 1.76
C GLU A 380 0.69 14.13 2.04
N TYR A 381 0.05 13.14 1.42
CA TYR A 381 -1.32 12.74 1.70
C TYR A 381 -1.32 11.48 2.56
N ALA A 382 -1.86 11.60 3.78
CA ALA A 382 -1.98 10.52 4.73
C ALA A 382 -3.22 10.75 5.63
N ARG A 383 -3.50 9.81 6.54
CA ARG A 383 -4.51 10.04 7.56
C ARG A 383 -4.15 11.24 8.43
N LYS A 384 -5.11 12.14 8.64
CA LYS A 384 -5.03 13.26 9.57
C LYS A 384 -6.34 13.37 10.34
N GLY A 385 -6.34 12.83 11.56
CA GLY A 385 -7.58 12.65 12.33
C GLY A 385 -8.49 11.62 11.66
N GLY A 386 -9.75 12.00 11.43
CA GLY A 386 -10.79 11.16 10.81
C GLY A 386 -10.86 11.22 9.28
N ARG A 387 -9.90 11.82 8.58
CA ARG A 387 -9.92 11.97 7.11
C ARG A 387 -8.53 11.77 6.50
N ILE A 388 -8.46 11.56 5.18
CA ILE A 388 -7.23 11.76 4.41
C ILE A 388 -6.99 13.27 4.21
N GLY A 389 -5.76 13.72 4.44
CA GLY A 389 -5.39 15.13 4.31
C GLY A 389 -3.96 15.34 3.85
N ALA A 390 -3.74 16.49 3.20
CA ALA A 390 -2.43 16.90 2.71
C ALA A 390 -1.65 17.65 3.81
N SER A 391 -0.33 17.43 3.87
CA SER A 391 0.61 18.17 4.71
C SER A 391 1.87 18.52 3.91
N ALA A 392 2.28 19.78 3.94
CA ALA A 392 3.52 20.19 3.28
C ALA A 392 4.74 19.67 4.04
N ILE A 393 5.72 19.13 3.31
CA ILE A 393 7.02 18.80 3.87
C ILE A 393 7.89 20.07 3.84
N ALA A 394 8.43 20.46 4.99
CA ALA A 394 9.32 21.60 5.10
C ALA A 394 10.70 21.29 4.48
N MET A 395 10.91 21.62 3.21
CA MET A 395 12.20 21.39 2.54
C MET A 395 13.34 22.09 3.27
N GLN A 396 14.46 21.39 3.44
CA GLN A 396 15.67 21.92 4.06
C GLN A 396 16.75 22.17 3.00
N GLN A 397 17.55 23.21 3.18
CA GLN A 397 18.65 23.55 2.26
C GLN A 397 19.90 23.96 3.04
N GLY A 398 21.05 23.93 2.38
CA GLY A 398 22.33 24.39 2.94
C GLY A 398 22.68 23.76 4.29
N ARG A 399 22.86 24.61 5.31
CA ARG A 399 23.27 24.17 6.66
C ARG A 399 22.20 23.34 7.37
N ASP A 400 20.92 23.66 7.19
CA ASP A 400 19.84 22.91 7.83
C ASP A 400 19.69 21.51 7.24
N LEU A 401 19.91 21.38 5.93
CA LEU A 401 19.99 20.06 5.27
C LEU A 401 21.15 19.23 5.80
N SER A 402 22.33 19.84 5.95
CA SER A 402 23.52 19.16 6.49
C SER A 402 23.30 18.70 7.94
N ARG A 403 22.63 19.53 8.77
CA ARG A 403 22.25 19.17 10.13
C ARG A 403 21.26 18.01 10.15
N LEU A 404 20.22 18.05 9.31
CA LEU A 404 19.23 16.98 9.22
C LEU A 404 19.87 15.67 8.75
N LEU A 405 20.80 15.72 7.79
CA LEU A 405 21.58 14.58 7.34
C LEU A 405 22.40 13.97 8.49
N SER A 406 23.13 14.80 9.25
CA SER A 406 23.90 14.34 10.41
C SER A 406 23.02 13.73 11.50
N GLU A 407 21.85 14.32 11.76
CA GLU A 407 20.89 13.83 12.74
C GLU A 407 20.35 12.45 12.35
N VAL A 408 19.80 12.31 11.14
CA VAL A 408 19.28 11.03 10.65
C VAL A 408 20.40 9.99 10.57
N THR A 409 21.60 10.35 10.12
CA THR A 409 22.75 9.44 10.10
C THR A 409 23.10 8.94 11.51
N SER A 410 23.09 9.84 12.50
CA SER A 410 23.33 9.47 13.90
C SER A 410 22.26 8.52 14.45
N GLN A 411 20.99 8.76 14.10
CA GLN A 411 19.89 7.85 14.42
C GLN A 411 20.09 6.47 13.78
N MET A 412 20.47 6.40 12.49
CA MET A 412 20.71 5.12 11.80
C MET A 412 21.86 4.32 12.41
N ARG A 413 22.86 4.97 13.02
CA ARG A 413 23.96 4.30 13.75
C ARG A 413 23.52 3.61 15.03
N LEU A 414 22.39 4.00 15.63
CA LEU A 414 21.87 3.34 16.84
C LEU A 414 21.58 1.86 16.59
N LYS A 415 21.22 1.48 15.36
CA LYS A 415 21.10 0.09 14.93
C LYS A 415 22.39 -0.70 15.17
N SER A 416 23.53 -0.12 14.80
CA SER A 416 24.85 -0.73 14.94
C SER A 416 25.32 -0.74 16.40
N ALA A 417 25.04 0.32 17.16
CA ALA A 417 25.40 0.40 18.57
C ALA A 417 24.66 -0.63 19.44
N ALA A 418 23.44 -1.02 19.03
CA ALA A 418 22.65 -2.04 19.70
C ALA A 418 22.93 -3.46 19.18
N ALA A 419 23.55 -3.60 18.01
CA ALA A 419 23.81 -4.89 17.38
C ALA A 419 25.11 -5.52 17.89
N ASN A 420 25.00 -6.69 18.51
CA ASN A 420 26.11 -7.64 18.53
C ASN A 420 26.32 -8.19 17.11
N GLU A 421 27.52 -8.65 16.77
CA GLU A 421 27.90 -9.17 15.43
C GLU A 421 26.95 -10.28 14.90
N HIS A 422 26.18 -10.91 15.78
CA HIS A 422 25.28 -12.04 15.48
C HIS A 422 23.78 -11.70 15.58
N ALA A 423 23.40 -10.44 15.86
CA ALA A 423 22.00 -10.07 16.00
C ALA A 423 21.27 -10.11 14.64
N PRO A 424 20.06 -10.71 14.55
CA PRO A 424 19.29 -10.70 13.31
C PRO A 424 18.99 -9.27 12.86
N MET A 425 19.31 -8.95 11.61
CA MET A 425 19.13 -7.59 11.06
C MET A 425 17.70 -7.08 11.16
N VAL A 426 16.71 -7.96 11.00
CA VAL A 426 15.28 -7.64 11.18
C VAL A 426 15.03 -7.08 12.59
N LEU A 427 15.56 -7.72 13.65
CA LEU A 427 15.41 -7.21 15.02
C LEU A 427 16.11 -5.86 15.21
N CYS A 428 17.31 -5.68 14.67
CA CYS A 428 18.03 -4.41 14.78
C CYS A 428 17.23 -3.24 14.17
N TRP A 429 16.61 -3.45 13.02
CA TRP A 429 15.77 -2.45 12.37
C TRP A 429 14.46 -2.18 13.13
N TRP A 430 13.79 -3.22 13.63
CA TRP A 430 12.58 -3.05 14.44
C TRP A 430 12.86 -2.33 15.76
N THR A 431 13.95 -2.67 16.43
CA THR A 431 14.39 -1.98 17.65
C THR A 431 14.70 -0.52 17.36
N LEU A 432 15.40 -0.20 16.26
CA LEU A 432 15.64 1.18 15.84
C LEU A 432 14.30 1.92 15.59
N ALA A 433 13.38 1.31 14.85
CA ALA A 433 12.10 1.95 14.54
C ALA A 433 11.30 2.23 15.82
N VAL A 434 11.22 1.26 16.74
CA VAL A 434 10.56 1.46 18.05
C VAL A 434 11.29 2.51 18.87
N HIS A 435 12.63 2.57 18.83
CA HIS A 435 13.41 3.63 19.49
C HIS A 435 12.96 5.01 19.04
N LEU A 436 12.87 5.23 17.73
CA LEU A 436 12.47 6.51 17.17
C LEU A 436 10.99 6.84 17.50
N VAL A 437 10.09 5.85 17.53
CA VAL A 437 8.71 6.07 18.01
C VAL A 437 8.69 6.53 19.46
N VAL A 438 9.40 5.83 20.34
CA VAL A 438 9.44 6.13 21.78
C VAL A 438 10.06 7.51 21.99
N GLN A 439 11.20 7.80 21.38
CA GLN A 439 11.88 9.10 21.46
C GLN A 439 10.94 10.24 21.03
N GLN A 440 10.23 10.10 19.91
CA GLN A 440 9.28 11.11 19.44
C GLN A 440 8.09 11.28 20.40
N LYS A 441 7.58 10.20 21.01
CA LYS A 441 6.50 10.27 22.01
C LYS A 441 6.96 11.00 23.28
N LEU A 442 8.14 10.67 23.79
CA LEU A 442 8.71 11.31 24.99
C LEU A 442 8.94 12.80 24.77
N ASN A 443 9.51 13.19 23.62
CA ASN A 443 9.69 14.60 23.26
C ASN A 443 8.36 15.38 23.17
N ALA A 444 7.26 14.69 22.86
CA ALA A 444 5.91 15.26 22.82
C ALA A 444 5.12 15.07 24.13
N SER A 445 5.78 14.63 25.22
CA SER A 445 5.16 14.32 26.52
C SER A 445 3.96 13.36 26.42
N LYS A 446 3.99 12.42 25.45
CA LYS A 446 2.97 11.39 25.26
C LYS A 446 3.32 10.15 26.08
N ALA A 447 2.32 9.59 26.75
CA ALA A 447 2.49 8.40 27.57
C ALA A 447 2.89 7.15 26.75
N ILE A 448 3.93 6.47 27.20
CA ILE A 448 4.36 5.14 26.77
C ILE A 448 5.01 4.44 27.95
N SER A 449 4.49 3.26 28.33
CA SER A 449 4.96 2.57 29.54
C SER A 449 5.93 1.44 29.22
N ARG A 450 6.75 1.06 30.20
CA ARG A 450 7.58 -0.16 30.11
C ARG A 450 6.74 -1.43 29.91
N VAL A 451 5.50 -1.44 30.41
CA VAL A 451 4.58 -2.56 30.27
C VAL A 451 4.16 -2.70 28.80
N ASP A 452 3.84 -1.60 28.13
CA ASP A 452 3.50 -1.60 26.70
C ASP A 452 4.66 -2.14 25.86
N LEU A 453 5.90 -1.68 26.10
CA LEU A 453 7.07 -2.18 25.37
C LEU A 453 7.36 -3.66 25.65
N SER A 454 7.22 -4.09 26.91
CA SER A 454 7.41 -5.49 27.29
C SER A 454 6.36 -6.40 26.63
N SER A 455 5.11 -5.93 26.55
CA SER A 455 4.01 -6.60 25.85
C SER A 455 4.27 -6.69 24.35
N PHE A 456 4.69 -5.58 23.73
CA PHE A 456 4.95 -5.51 22.29
C PHE A 456 5.99 -6.54 21.85
N PHE A 457 7.16 -6.55 22.50
CA PHE A 457 8.24 -7.50 22.21
C PHE A 457 8.02 -8.91 22.77
N GLY A 458 6.95 -9.15 23.55
CA GLY A 458 6.67 -10.47 24.12
C GLY A 458 7.65 -10.91 25.21
N LEU A 459 8.31 -9.96 25.89
CA LEU A 459 9.34 -10.24 26.92
C LEU A 459 8.76 -10.79 28.23
N LYS A 460 7.47 -10.55 28.47
CA LYS A 460 6.70 -11.17 29.55
C LYS A 460 5.60 -12.00 28.89
N GLY A 461 5.53 -13.30 29.22
CA GLY A 461 4.58 -14.24 28.63
C GLY A 461 3.18 -13.62 28.58
N ASN A 462 2.70 -13.37 27.36
CA ASN A 462 1.52 -12.52 27.17
C ASN A 462 0.29 -13.42 27.01
N ALA A 463 -0.37 -13.74 28.13
CA ALA A 463 -1.54 -14.63 28.15
C ALA A 463 -2.77 -14.05 27.42
N LEU A 464 -2.75 -12.77 27.06
CA LEU A 464 -3.91 -11.98 26.62
C LEU A 464 -3.89 -11.58 25.14
N GLY A 465 -2.86 -11.97 24.39
CA GLY A 465 -2.79 -11.70 22.95
C GLY A 465 -2.38 -10.27 22.58
N GLN A 466 -2.62 -9.88 21.33
CA GLN A 466 -2.31 -8.55 20.81
C GLN A 466 -3.32 -7.50 21.29
N SER A 467 -2.84 -6.34 21.71
CA SER A 467 -3.65 -5.16 22.04
C SER A 467 -3.65 -4.12 20.92
N TRP A 468 -4.61 -3.20 20.92
CA TRP A 468 -4.59 -2.05 20.01
C TRP A 468 -3.38 -1.13 20.23
N ASN A 469 -2.79 -1.13 21.43
CA ASN A 469 -1.52 -0.45 21.69
C ASN A 469 -0.37 -1.11 20.92
N ASP A 470 -0.32 -2.45 20.90
CA ASP A 470 0.69 -3.19 20.13
C ASP A 470 0.51 -2.92 18.63
N VAL A 471 -0.73 -2.96 18.13
CA VAL A 471 -1.07 -2.65 16.73
C VAL A 471 -0.63 -1.24 16.34
N HIS A 472 -0.92 -0.23 17.17
CA HIS A 472 -0.54 1.14 16.86
C HIS A 472 0.97 1.35 16.90
N LEU A 473 1.67 0.73 17.85
CA LEU A 473 3.13 0.78 17.92
C LEU A 473 3.77 0.09 16.71
N HIS A 474 3.22 -1.06 16.29
CA HIS A 474 3.63 -1.76 15.08
C HIS A 474 3.49 -0.87 13.84
N ALA A 475 2.32 -0.28 13.62
CA ALA A 475 2.08 0.63 12.49
C ALA A 475 3.01 1.86 12.51
N SER A 476 3.25 2.44 13.70
CA SER A 476 4.16 3.59 13.85
C SER A 476 5.61 3.21 13.50
N ALA A 477 6.06 2.03 13.90
CA ALA A 477 7.38 1.51 13.53
C ALA A 477 7.45 1.18 12.03
N GLN A 478 6.41 0.58 11.43
CA GLN A 478 6.33 0.36 9.99
C GLN A 478 6.43 1.67 9.19
N ALA A 479 5.80 2.75 9.68
CA ALA A 479 5.91 4.06 9.05
C ALA A 479 7.36 4.57 9.00
N ILE A 480 8.13 4.38 10.07
CA ILE A 480 9.57 4.72 10.12
C ILE A 480 10.38 3.82 9.18
N LEU A 481 10.19 2.50 9.25
CA LEU A 481 10.89 1.54 8.39
C LEU A 481 10.65 1.86 6.91
N TYR A 482 9.40 2.10 6.52
CA TYR A 482 9.07 2.42 5.14
C TYR A 482 9.56 3.83 4.73
N SER A 483 9.51 4.82 5.63
CA SER A 483 10.13 6.13 5.37
C SER A 483 11.64 6.01 5.10
N THR A 484 12.28 5.07 5.80
CA THR A 484 13.70 4.75 5.60
C THR A 484 13.95 4.05 4.26
N ARG A 485 13.02 3.20 3.79
CA ARG A 485 13.06 2.64 2.43
C ARG A 485 12.92 3.72 1.36
N ILE A 486 12.02 4.68 1.52
CA ILE A 486 11.88 5.82 0.58
C ILE A 486 13.23 6.56 0.49
N LEU A 487 13.86 6.85 1.64
CA LEU A 487 15.18 7.48 1.68
C LEU A 487 16.21 6.63 0.92
N GLU A 488 16.35 5.34 1.26
CA GLU A 488 17.30 4.44 0.60
C GLU A 488 17.10 4.40 -0.93
N GLN A 489 15.87 4.18 -1.38
CA GLN A 489 15.53 4.09 -2.80
C GLN A 489 15.87 5.37 -3.56
N LEU A 490 15.53 6.55 -3.00
CA LEU A 490 15.87 7.83 -3.62
C LEU A 490 17.38 8.07 -3.68
N LEU A 491 18.12 7.72 -2.62
CA LEU A 491 19.58 7.85 -2.59
C LEU A 491 20.26 6.91 -3.59
N LEU A 492 19.83 5.66 -3.68
CA LEU A 492 20.36 4.69 -4.63
C LEU A 492 20.01 5.03 -6.08
N PHE A 493 18.80 5.53 -6.35
CA PHE A 493 18.43 6.03 -7.66
C PHE A 493 19.27 7.25 -8.05
N HIS A 494 19.42 8.20 -7.14
CA HIS A 494 20.28 9.37 -7.35
C HIS A 494 21.73 8.96 -7.65
N LYS A 495 22.32 8.06 -6.87
CA LYS A 495 23.70 7.56 -7.06
C LYS A 495 23.91 6.92 -8.44
N ARG A 496 22.90 6.21 -8.96
CA ARG A 496 22.94 5.60 -10.31
C ARG A 496 22.75 6.59 -11.44
N SER A 497 22.07 7.71 -11.18
CA SER A 497 21.69 8.71 -12.18
C SER A 497 22.63 9.93 -12.18
N ARG A 498 23.68 9.91 -11.38
CA ARG A 498 24.62 11.02 -11.20
C ARG A 498 25.64 11.06 -12.33
N ASP A 499 25.75 12.22 -12.98
CA ASP A 499 26.92 12.57 -13.80
C ASP A 499 28.13 12.82 -12.88
N ALA A 500 29.33 12.45 -13.34
CA ALA A 500 30.56 12.45 -12.54
C ALA A 500 30.93 13.82 -11.93
N ASP A 501 30.34 14.91 -12.41
CA ASP A 501 30.76 16.29 -12.11
C ASP A 501 30.10 16.93 -10.87
N ASN A 502 29.04 16.35 -10.29
CA ASN A 502 28.41 16.91 -9.09
C ASN A 502 29.07 16.36 -7.83
N GLU A 503 29.76 17.15 -7.00
CA GLU A 503 30.28 16.68 -5.69
C GLU A 503 29.14 16.15 -4.79
N PRO A 504 29.31 14.99 -4.12
CA PRO A 504 28.27 14.47 -3.24
C PRO A 504 28.16 15.33 -1.98
N LEU A 505 26.96 15.38 -1.38
CA LEU A 505 26.81 15.90 -0.03
C LEU A 505 27.69 15.10 0.93
N ASP A 506 28.46 15.79 1.75
CA ASP A 506 29.32 15.16 2.76
C ASP A 506 28.48 14.28 3.71
N GLY A 507 28.98 13.08 4.00
CA GLY A 507 28.27 12.06 4.79
C GLY A 507 27.22 11.23 4.05
N LEU A 508 26.93 11.52 2.77
CA LEU A 508 25.89 10.78 2.01
C LEU A 508 26.25 9.30 1.82
N ASP A 509 27.48 8.98 1.41
CA ASP A 509 27.91 7.59 1.21
C ASP A 509 27.89 6.79 2.51
N GLN A 510 28.18 7.44 3.65
CA GLN A 510 28.05 6.80 4.95
C GLN A 510 26.60 6.43 5.26
N LEU A 511 25.66 7.35 5.01
CA LEU A 511 24.23 7.07 5.18
C LEU A 511 23.79 5.94 4.24
N VAL A 512 24.17 5.97 2.97
CA VAL A 512 23.88 4.88 2.01
C VAL A 512 24.41 3.54 2.51
N GLY A 513 25.64 3.48 3.03
CA GLY A 513 26.21 2.27 3.61
C GLY A 513 25.43 1.74 4.83
N LEU A 514 24.93 2.64 5.69
CA LEU A 514 24.08 2.25 6.83
C LEU A 514 22.70 1.74 6.38
N LEU A 515 22.13 2.31 5.32
CA LEU A 515 20.82 1.92 4.79
C LEU A 515 20.88 0.58 4.06
N GLY A 516 21.96 0.31 3.32
CA GLY A 516 22.12 -0.89 2.47
C GLY A 516 22.10 -2.24 3.21
N THR A 517 22.06 -2.25 4.54
CA THR A 517 21.83 -3.47 5.34
C THR A 517 20.34 -3.72 5.61
N MET A 518 19.42 -3.00 4.94
CA MET A 518 17.99 -3.17 5.13
C MET A 518 17.50 -4.45 4.44
N PRO A 519 16.84 -5.38 5.17
CA PRO A 519 16.25 -6.56 4.56
C PRO A 519 15.15 -6.17 3.54
N PRO A 520 14.81 -7.07 2.60
CA PRO A 520 13.67 -6.86 1.71
C PRO A 520 12.35 -6.79 2.49
N ILE A 521 11.30 -6.26 1.84
CA ILE A 521 9.99 -6.07 2.49
C ILE A 521 9.41 -7.38 3.02
N SER A 522 9.60 -8.48 2.29
CA SER A 522 9.15 -9.83 2.67
C SER A 522 9.74 -10.30 4.00
N GLU A 523 10.95 -9.86 4.35
CA GLU A 523 11.65 -10.24 5.59
C GLU A 523 11.54 -9.17 6.68
N LEU A 524 11.51 -7.89 6.29
CA LEU A 524 11.52 -6.78 7.24
C LEU A 524 10.15 -6.52 7.87
N PHE A 525 9.07 -6.56 7.08
CA PHE A 525 7.74 -6.15 7.54
C PHE A 525 6.94 -7.34 8.11
N VAL A 526 7.50 -7.96 9.15
CA VAL A 526 6.88 -9.07 9.88
C VAL A 526 5.68 -8.65 10.72
N GLY A 527 4.79 -9.60 11.00
CA GLY A 527 3.66 -9.40 11.93
C GLY A 527 4.11 -9.32 13.39
N ILE A 528 3.23 -8.86 14.29
CA ILE A 528 3.54 -8.75 15.73
C ILE A 528 3.89 -10.13 16.34
N ASP A 529 3.13 -11.17 16.00
CA ASP A 529 3.39 -12.52 16.53
C ASP A 529 4.71 -13.09 16.03
N GLU A 530 5.07 -12.83 14.77
CA GLU A 530 6.34 -13.23 14.18
C GLU A 530 7.52 -12.45 14.79
N LEU A 531 7.35 -11.15 15.03
CA LEU A 531 8.34 -10.35 15.76
C LEU A 531 8.57 -10.89 17.18
N ARG A 532 7.50 -11.26 17.89
CA ARG A 532 7.56 -11.88 19.22
C ARG A 532 8.25 -13.25 19.18
N ALA A 533 7.96 -14.06 18.16
CA ALA A 533 8.62 -15.35 17.95
C ALA A 533 10.12 -15.19 17.65
N LEU A 534 10.49 -14.16 16.89
CA LEU A 534 11.89 -13.84 16.61
C LEU A 534 12.62 -13.40 17.89
N VAL A 535 11.98 -12.57 18.72
CA VAL A 535 12.50 -12.16 20.04
C VAL A 535 12.66 -13.37 20.97
N SER A 536 11.68 -14.26 21.04
CA SER A 536 11.74 -15.42 21.93
C SER A 536 12.83 -16.41 21.52
N THR A 537 13.02 -16.62 20.21
CA THR A 537 14.08 -17.49 19.67
C THR A 537 15.47 -16.89 19.86
N GLN A 538 15.58 -15.55 19.84
CA GLN A 538 16.84 -14.82 19.89
C GLN A 538 17.00 -14.03 21.20
N ARG A 539 16.48 -14.58 22.31
CA ARG A 539 16.30 -13.88 23.58
C ARG A 539 17.54 -13.16 24.08
N ASN A 540 18.70 -13.83 24.03
CA ASN A 540 19.98 -13.28 24.49
C ASN A 540 20.36 -11.98 23.74
N TYR A 541 20.06 -11.91 22.44
CA TYR A 541 20.30 -10.72 21.63
C TYR A 541 19.21 -9.67 21.80
N ALA A 542 17.95 -10.11 21.88
CA ALA A 542 16.80 -9.23 21.99
C ALA A 542 16.80 -8.42 23.29
N GLU A 543 17.20 -9.01 24.42
CA GLU A 543 17.29 -8.29 25.69
C GLU A 543 18.35 -7.17 25.63
N GLY A 544 19.49 -7.42 24.99
CA GLY A 544 20.53 -6.39 24.75
C GLY A 544 20.04 -5.28 23.82
N LEU A 545 19.32 -5.63 22.75
CA LEU A 545 18.76 -4.68 21.79
C LEU A 545 17.70 -3.77 22.42
N VAL A 546 16.84 -4.29 23.29
CA VAL A 546 15.73 -3.54 23.90
C VAL A 546 16.20 -2.77 25.16
N ALA A 547 17.33 -3.13 25.78
CA ALA A 547 17.82 -2.44 26.98
C ALA A 547 17.98 -0.91 26.83
N PRO A 548 18.50 -0.35 25.72
CA PRO A 548 18.53 1.09 25.48
C PRO A 548 17.14 1.74 25.48
N LEU A 549 16.10 1.06 24.99
CA LEU A 549 14.73 1.55 25.02
C LEU A 549 14.23 1.71 26.44
N PHE A 550 14.46 0.70 27.28
CA PHE A 550 14.09 0.77 28.68
C PHE A 550 14.89 1.84 29.43
N ALA A 551 16.19 1.99 29.14
CA ALA A 551 17.02 3.04 29.73
C ALA A 551 16.46 4.44 29.44
N MET A 552 16.13 4.71 28.18
CA MET A 552 15.52 5.98 27.75
C MET A 552 14.21 6.28 28.49
N LEU A 553 13.35 5.28 28.70
CA LEU A 553 12.13 5.45 29.51
C LEU A 553 12.45 5.83 30.97
N ARG A 554 13.43 5.18 31.62
CA ARG A 554 13.75 5.49 33.03
C ARG A 554 14.29 6.90 33.19
N GLU A 555 15.12 7.34 32.26
CA GLU A 555 15.68 8.70 32.28
C GLU A 555 14.58 9.75 32.16
N HIS A 556 13.57 9.50 31.33
CA HIS A 556 12.43 10.39 31.20
C HIS A 556 11.55 10.39 32.46
N GLU A 557 11.19 9.20 32.98
CA GLU A 557 10.45 9.05 34.24
C GLU A 557 11.16 9.77 35.41
N ALA A 558 12.50 9.70 35.46
CA ALA A 558 13.29 10.41 36.45
C ALA A 558 13.24 11.94 36.27
N LYS A 559 13.31 12.44 35.03
CA LYS A 559 13.19 13.88 34.72
C LYS A 559 11.81 14.42 35.10
N GLU A 560 10.74 13.71 34.78
CA GLU A 560 9.37 14.08 35.17
C GLU A 560 9.16 14.05 36.70
N ALA A 561 9.74 13.05 37.38
CA ALA A 561 9.70 12.99 38.84
C ALA A 561 10.45 14.15 39.53
N ILE A 562 11.52 14.64 38.91
CA ILE A 562 12.25 15.82 39.41
C ILE A 562 11.44 17.10 39.15
N GLN A 563 10.86 17.26 37.97
CA GLN A 563 10.03 18.42 37.62
C GLN A 563 8.76 18.51 38.48
N SER A 564 8.08 17.39 38.73
CA SER A 564 6.89 17.36 39.61
C SER A 564 7.23 17.68 41.07
N LYS A 565 8.39 17.24 41.56
CA LYS A 565 8.91 17.61 42.91
C LYS A 565 9.32 19.07 43.02
N GLN A 566 9.84 19.67 41.95
CA GLN A 566 10.14 21.11 41.91
C GLN A 566 8.86 21.96 41.85
N HIS A 567 7.83 21.50 41.12
CA HIS A 567 6.55 22.19 41.06
C HIS A 567 5.77 22.11 42.37
N THR A 568 5.78 20.95 43.05
CA THR A 568 5.16 20.82 44.40
C THR A 568 5.88 21.65 45.45
N ARG A 569 7.23 21.70 45.44
CA ARG A 569 7.98 22.62 46.32
C ARG A 569 7.68 24.09 46.04
N SER A 570 7.52 24.50 44.78
CA SER A 570 7.16 25.90 44.48
C SER A 570 5.74 26.28 44.91
N VAL A 571 4.83 25.31 44.99
CA VAL A 571 3.45 25.52 45.50
C VAL A 571 3.45 25.54 47.03
N ASP A 572 4.22 24.66 47.68
CA ASP A 572 4.37 24.66 49.15
C ASP A 572 5.10 25.93 49.65
N ASP A 573 6.10 26.44 48.90
CA ASP A 573 6.78 27.70 49.19
C ASP A 573 5.85 28.92 48.94
N GLN A 574 4.87 28.81 48.03
CA GLN A 574 3.82 29.83 47.83
C GLN A 574 2.71 29.78 48.88
N GLU A 575 2.40 28.61 49.46
CA GLU A 575 1.43 28.51 50.56
C GLU A 575 2.02 28.91 51.92
N GLN A 576 3.35 28.81 52.10
CA GLN A 576 4.01 29.33 53.31
C GLN A 576 4.17 30.86 53.33
N ASP A 577 4.10 31.55 52.19
CA ASP A 577 4.22 33.01 52.09
C ASP A 577 2.88 33.78 52.17
N VAL A 578 1.74 33.07 52.30
CA VAL A 578 0.39 33.70 52.43
C VAL A 578 -0.13 33.67 53.88
N SER A 579 0.67 33.21 54.83
CA SER A 579 0.29 33.18 56.26
C SER A 579 0.58 34.48 57.03
N ALA A 580 0.59 35.64 56.34
CA ALA A 580 0.70 36.95 56.96
C ALA A 580 -0.03 38.04 56.16
N ASP A 581 -1.36 38.00 56.08
CA ASP A 581 -2.18 39.19 56.38
C ASP A 581 -3.70 38.95 56.42
N GLY A 582 -4.30 39.40 57.52
CA GLY A 582 -5.58 40.11 57.62
C GLY A 582 -6.83 39.63 56.86
N PHE A 583 -7.73 38.98 57.60
CA PHE A 583 -9.20 39.18 57.64
C PHE A 583 -9.88 39.88 56.44
N ARG A 584 -10.80 39.17 55.75
CA ARG A 584 -12.09 39.72 55.26
C ARG A 584 -13.12 38.63 54.96
N GLN A 585 -14.33 38.82 55.50
CA GLN A 585 -15.48 37.91 55.48
C GLN A 585 -16.14 37.73 54.08
N PRO A 586 -16.92 36.64 53.87
CA PRO A 586 -17.51 36.33 52.57
C PRO A 586 -18.87 37.00 52.35
N ARG A 587 -19.06 37.64 51.19
CA ARG A 587 -20.38 38.09 50.72
C ARG A 587 -21.04 37.01 49.85
N LYS A 588 -22.16 36.47 50.36
CA LYS A 588 -23.16 35.68 49.63
C LYS A 588 -23.64 36.44 48.40
N ARG A 589 -23.78 35.76 47.25
CA ARG A 589 -24.61 36.26 46.14
C ARG A 589 -25.49 35.15 45.57
N ILE A 590 -26.72 35.57 45.32
CA ILE A 590 -27.99 34.85 45.21
C ILE A 590 -28.20 34.27 43.80
N LYS A 591 -28.79 33.08 43.72
CA LYS A 591 -29.45 32.50 42.54
C LYS A 591 -30.70 33.31 42.17
N ARG A 592 -30.90 33.59 40.87
CA ARG A 592 -32.23 33.70 40.23
C ARG A 592 -32.06 33.50 38.71
N GLY A 593 -32.94 32.69 38.12
CA GLY A 593 -32.99 32.40 36.68
C GLY A 593 -34.20 33.03 35.99
N LEU A 594 -34.48 32.52 34.78
CA LEU A 594 -35.58 32.79 33.83
C LEU A 594 -35.38 34.11 33.03
N ASP A 595 -35.66 34.24 31.72
CA ASP A 595 -36.07 33.30 30.65
C ASP A 595 -35.78 33.94 29.27
N ALA A 596 -35.75 33.06 28.25
CA ALA A 596 -36.09 33.16 26.82
C ALA A 596 -36.06 34.52 26.04
N GLU A 597 -35.38 34.52 24.87
CA GLU A 597 -36.05 34.77 23.58
C GLU A 597 -35.26 34.25 22.35
N GLN A 598 -36.05 33.84 21.35
CA GLN A 598 -35.72 33.09 20.13
C GLN A 598 -34.93 33.91 19.08
N LYS A 599 -34.13 33.22 18.27
CA LYS A 599 -34.10 33.43 16.81
C LYS A 599 -33.59 32.19 16.07
N THR A 600 -34.49 31.62 15.29
CA THR A 600 -34.34 30.52 14.34
C THR A 600 -33.70 31.00 13.03
N ALA A 601 -32.84 30.17 12.43
CA ALA A 601 -32.60 30.17 10.99
C ALA A 601 -32.28 28.75 10.53
N PHE A 602 -33.09 28.30 9.58
CA PHE A 602 -33.15 26.99 8.94
C PHE A 602 -31.85 26.61 8.20
N GLN A 603 -31.39 25.38 8.35
CA GLN A 603 -30.66 24.65 7.31
C GLN A 603 -31.26 23.25 7.14
N HIS A 604 -31.78 23.00 5.94
CA HIS A 604 -32.25 21.71 5.45
C HIS A 604 -31.08 20.71 5.37
N ASN A 605 -31.16 19.62 6.14
CA ASN A 605 -30.43 18.39 5.88
C ASN A 605 -31.41 17.42 5.20
N MET A 606 -31.08 17.01 3.97
CA MET A 606 -31.83 16.03 3.20
C MET A 606 -30.91 14.83 2.94
N PHE A 607 -31.45 13.63 3.16
CA PHE A 607 -30.89 12.28 2.96
C PHE A 607 -30.13 11.64 4.12
N HIS A 608 -30.94 11.16 5.07
CA HIS A 608 -30.71 9.93 5.83
C HIS A 608 -31.83 8.94 5.45
N LEU A 609 -31.53 7.63 5.57
CA LEU A 609 -32.36 6.43 5.31
C LEU A 609 -32.33 5.90 3.87
N LEU A 610 -31.78 4.70 3.69
CA LEU A 610 -32.52 3.44 3.83
C LEU A 610 -31.56 2.23 3.87
N ALA A 611 -31.69 1.44 4.92
CA ALA A 611 -31.29 0.03 5.00
C ALA A 611 -32.50 -0.73 5.60
N GLU A 612 -32.61 -2.00 5.22
CA GLU A 612 -33.55 -3.02 5.69
C GLU A 612 -34.94 -3.05 5.02
N ASP A 613 -35.10 -3.99 4.07
CA ASP A 613 -35.86 -5.25 4.24
C ASP A 613 -36.56 -5.69 2.94
N GLY A 614 -36.53 -6.99 2.68
CA GLY A 614 -37.23 -7.61 1.54
C GLY A 614 -36.82 -9.06 1.28
N SER A 615 -37.29 -9.97 2.14
CA SER A 615 -37.32 -11.41 1.93
C SER A 615 -38.77 -11.89 1.80
N GLY A 616 -39.07 -12.63 0.72
CA GLY A 616 -40.21 -13.57 0.56
C GLY A 616 -41.59 -12.94 0.39
N GLU A 617 -42.56 -13.46 -0.37
CA GLU A 617 -42.82 -14.66 -1.20
C GLU A 617 -43.89 -14.18 -2.21
N ASP A 618 -43.85 -14.55 -3.49
CA ASP A 618 -44.52 -15.72 -4.11
C ASP A 618 -43.79 -16.20 -5.37
#